data_AF-A0A3S1KAM4-F1
#
_entry.id   AF-A0A3S1KAM4-F1
#
_cell.length_a   1.000
_cell.length_b   1.000
_cell.length_c   1.000
_cell.angle_alpha   90.00
_cell.angle_beta   90.00
_cell.angle_gamma   90.00
#
_symmetry.space_group_name_H-M   'P 1'
#
loop_
_entity.id
_entity.type
_entity.pdbx_description
1 polymer ?
#
loop_
_entity_poly.entity_id
_entity_poly.type
_entity_poly.pdbx_seq_one_letter_code
_entity_poly.pdbx_strand_id
1 'polypeptide(L)'
;MGDLPNGHPGCLIATFTYQERLFDRNVRDIAADAVRSWNGRFRDALNEIATVYPARKGMDLDDVAIMFSCVIDGGIIMSRGLGDPRVLGRQILAFRSVVKMLFAPAAPNIMLPTAPTAIAAE
;
A
#
# COMPACT_ATOMS: atom_id res chain seq x y z
N MET A 1 -6.30 7.76 -14.75
CA MET A 1 -5.37 8.56 -13.93
C MET A 1 -4.28 9.24 -14.79
N GLY A 2 -4.58 9.58 -16.05
CA GLY A 2 -3.67 10.35 -16.92
C GLY A 2 -4.06 11.82 -17.07
N ASP A 3 -5.20 12.24 -16.51
CA ASP A 3 -5.85 13.53 -16.83
C ASP A 3 -5.49 14.68 -15.90
N LEU A 4 -4.37 14.60 -15.17
CA LEU A 4 -3.81 15.78 -14.50
C LEU A 4 -2.61 16.25 -15.30
N PRO A 5 -2.79 17.14 -16.31
CA PRO A 5 -1.68 17.66 -17.11
C PRO A 5 -0.59 18.30 -16.26
N ASN A 6 -0.94 18.77 -15.05
CA ASN A 6 -0.03 19.37 -14.08
C ASN A 6 0.22 18.51 -12.84
N GLY A 7 -0.22 17.25 -12.82
CA GLY A 7 -0.14 16.36 -11.66
C GLY A 7 -1.04 16.78 -10.48
N HIS A 8 -0.93 16.05 -9.37
CA HIS A 8 -1.67 16.36 -8.14
C HIS A 8 -1.15 17.67 -7.52
N PRO A 9 -2.00 18.58 -7.02
CA PRO A 9 -1.59 19.89 -6.48
C PRO A 9 -0.74 19.85 -5.19
N GLY A 10 -0.27 18.68 -4.75
CA GLY A 10 0.34 18.45 -3.44
C GLY A 10 -0.61 17.76 -2.45
N CYS A 11 -0.07 17.24 -1.35
CA CYS A 11 -0.83 16.48 -0.37
C CYS A 11 -1.26 17.39 0.80
N LEU A 12 -2.57 17.52 1.03
CA LEU A 12 -3.11 18.33 2.13
C LEU A 12 -2.70 17.76 3.50
N ILE A 13 -2.72 16.44 3.67
CA ILE A 13 -2.31 15.79 4.93
C ILE A 13 -0.86 16.13 5.27
N ALA A 14 0.03 16.16 4.29
CA ALA A 14 1.42 16.56 4.48
C ALA A 14 1.53 18.02 4.94
N THR A 15 0.78 18.92 4.30
CA THR A 15 0.74 20.35 4.67
C THR A 15 0.22 20.55 6.09
N PHE A 16 -0.92 19.94 6.45
CA PHE A 16 -1.49 20.04 7.80
C PHE A 16 -0.56 19.47 8.86
N THR A 17 0.05 18.31 8.59
CA THR A 17 0.99 17.68 9.53
C THR A 17 2.23 18.54 9.75
N TYR A 18 2.83 19.06 8.68
CA TYR A 18 4.05 19.86 8.79
C TYR A 18 3.81 21.24 9.42
N GLN A 19 2.62 21.80 9.20
CA GLN A 19 2.22 23.11 9.70
C GLN A 19 1.30 23.03 10.93
N GLU A 20 1.26 21.89 11.63
CA GLU A 20 0.27 21.62 12.69
C GLU A 20 0.17 22.71 13.77
N ARG A 21 1.29 23.40 14.05
CA ARG A 21 1.38 24.48 15.05
C ARG A 21 0.62 25.75 14.66
N LEU A 22 0.27 25.91 13.38
CA LEU A 22 -0.56 27.01 12.89
C LEU A 22 -2.06 26.75 13.08
N PHE A 23 -2.43 25.53 13.48
CA PHE A 23 -3.82 25.10 13.59
C PHE A 23 -4.21 24.84 15.05
N ASP A 24 -5.48 25.10 15.36
CA ASP A 24 -6.03 24.76 16.65
C ASP A 24 -6.16 23.23 16.84
N ARG A 25 -6.60 22.82 18.03
CA ARG A 25 -6.82 21.39 18.33
C ARG A 25 -7.90 20.77 17.44
N ASN A 26 -8.99 21.48 17.18
CA ASN A 26 -10.12 20.97 16.43
C ASN A 26 -9.73 20.64 14.98
N VAL A 27 -8.97 21.51 14.32
CA VAL A 27 -8.48 21.26 12.95
C VAL A 27 -7.52 20.06 12.91
N ARG A 28 -6.66 19.91 13.93
CA ARG A 28 -5.76 18.75 14.03
C ARG A 28 -6.53 17.44 14.23
N ASP A 29 -7.58 17.46 15.05
CA ASP A 29 -8.43 16.30 15.28
C ASP A 29 -9.19 15.90 14.00
N ILE A 30 -9.74 16.87 13.26
CA ILE A 30 -10.38 16.63 11.95
C ILE A 30 -9.39 15.99 10.95
N ALA A 31 -8.16 16.49 10.89
CA ALA A 31 -7.14 15.93 9.99
C ALA A 31 -6.81 14.48 10.36
N ALA A 32 -6.66 14.19 11.65
CA ALA A 32 -6.41 12.84 12.14
C ALA A 32 -7.58 11.89 11.84
N ASP A 33 -8.82 12.35 12.03
CA ASP A 33 -10.02 11.57 11.75
C ASP A 33 -10.21 11.30 10.25
N ALA A 34 -9.84 12.25 9.39
CA ALA A 34 -9.84 12.02 7.95
C ALA A 34 -8.88 10.88 7.55
N VAL A 35 -7.66 10.86 8.12
CA VAL A 35 -6.69 9.77 7.90
C VAL A 35 -7.22 8.44 8.43
N ARG A 36 -7.76 8.41 9.65
CA ARG A 36 -8.36 7.20 10.24
C ARG A 36 -9.50 6.65 9.40
N SER A 37 -10.39 7.54 8.94
CA SER A 37 -11.53 7.17 8.09
C SER A 37 -11.07 6.55 6.77
N TRP A 38 -10.05 7.11 6.13
CA TRP A 38 -9.45 6.52 4.93
C TRP A 38 -8.82 5.16 5.20
N ASN A 39 -8.04 5.01 6.27
CA ASN A 39 -7.44 3.73 6.63
C ASN A 39 -8.51 2.65 6.87
N GLY A 40 -9.60 3.00 7.57
CA GLY A 40 -10.74 2.10 7.78
C GLY A 40 -11.37 1.64 6.45
N ARG A 41 -11.61 2.56 5.52
CA ARG A 41 -12.15 2.21 4.19
C ARG A 41 -11.28 1.23 3.42
N PHE A 42 -9.96 1.40 3.46
CA PHE A 42 -9.05 0.46 2.79
C PHE A 42 -8.97 -0.87 3.51
N ARG A 43 -9.05 -0.86 4.84
CA ARG A 43 -9.10 -2.08 5.63
C ARG A 43 -10.33 -2.91 5.30
N ASP A 44 -11.49 -2.26 5.14
CA ASP A 44 -12.74 -2.90 4.74
C ASP A 44 -12.63 -3.52 3.33
N ALA A 45 -12.07 -2.78 2.38
CA ALA A 45 -11.83 -3.32 1.03
C ALA A 45 -10.90 -4.55 1.03
N LEU A 46 -9.86 -4.56 1.88
CA LEU A 46 -8.98 -5.72 2.04
C LEU A 46 -9.71 -6.89 2.71
N ASN A 47 -10.61 -6.63 3.67
CA ASN A 47 -11.47 -7.65 4.27
C ASN A 47 -12.39 -8.31 3.24
N GLU A 48 -13.01 -7.52 2.37
CA GLU A 48 -13.88 -8.05 1.31
C GLU A 48 -13.11 -9.03 0.41
N ILE A 49 -11.88 -8.69 0.01
CA ILE A 49 -11.01 -9.60 -0.75
C ILE A 49 -10.70 -10.86 0.07
N ALA A 50 -10.39 -10.70 1.35
CA ALA A 50 -10.05 -11.80 2.27
C ALA A 50 -11.18 -12.82 2.45
N THR A 51 -12.44 -12.42 2.23
CA THR A 51 -13.60 -13.33 2.28
C THR A 51 -13.59 -14.39 1.17
N VAL A 52 -12.95 -14.08 0.03
CA VAL A 52 -12.88 -14.96 -1.14
C VAL A 52 -11.49 -15.57 -1.30
N TYR A 53 -10.45 -14.78 -1.02
CA TYR A 53 -9.05 -15.17 -1.15
C TYR A 53 -8.35 -15.02 0.20
N PRO A 54 -8.01 -16.11 0.91
CA PRO A 54 -7.27 -16.00 2.15
C PRO A 54 -5.94 -15.26 1.95
N ALA A 55 -5.69 -14.23 2.76
CA ALA A 55 -4.42 -13.51 2.73
C ALA A 55 -3.26 -14.44 3.12
N ARG A 56 -2.12 -14.29 2.46
CA ARG A 56 -0.87 -14.96 2.86
C ARG A 56 -0.46 -14.50 4.25
N LYS A 57 0.04 -15.44 5.04
CA LYS A 57 0.61 -15.15 6.36
C LYS A 57 1.83 -14.23 6.22
N GLY A 58 1.99 -13.30 7.15
CA GLY A 58 3.18 -12.46 7.27
C GLY A 58 2.94 -10.95 7.10
N MET A 59 1.72 -10.51 6.80
CA MET A 59 1.34 -9.10 6.81
C MET A 59 0.01 -8.91 7.52
N ASP A 60 -0.06 -7.93 8.42
CA ASP A 60 -1.32 -7.48 9.00
C ASP A 60 -2.07 -6.62 7.97
N LEU A 61 -3.37 -6.88 7.80
CA LEU A 61 -4.21 -6.13 6.88
C LEU A 61 -4.46 -4.70 7.36
N ASP A 62 -4.38 -4.44 8.67
CA ASP A 62 -4.41 -3.07 9.22
C ASP A 62 -3.17 -2.28 8.76
N ASP A 63 -1.99 -2.89 8.81
CA ASP A 63 -0.75 -2.29 8.32
C ASP A 63 -0.77 -2.11 6.79
N VAL A 64 -1.34 -3.07 6.05
CA VAL A 64 -1.48 -2.94 4.59
C VAL A 64 -2.44 -1.81 4.21
N ALA A 65 -3.50 -1.59 4.99
CA ALA A 65 -4.41 -0.47 4.80
C ALA A 65 -3.70 0.88 5.01
N ILE A 66 -2.93 1.02 6.10
CA ILE A 66 -2.12 2.22 6.36
C ILE A 66 -1.06 2.42 5.27
N MET A 67 -0.41 1.34 4.83
CA MET A 67 0.58 1.38 3.75
C MET A 67 0.02 2.02 2.48
N PHE A 68 -1.24 1.79 2.14
CA PHE A 68 -1.85 2.42 0.98
C PHE A 68 -1.91 3.95 1.10
N SER A 69 -2.29 4.46 2.27
CA SER A 69 -2.28 5.90 2.56
C SER A 69 -0.86 6.46 2.43
N CYS A 70 0.15 5.77 2.97
CA CYS A 70 1.55 6.16 2.79
C CYS A 70 2.00 6.17 1.32
N VAL A 71 1.55 5.20 0.52
CA VAL A 71 1.83 5.12 -0.91
C VAL A 71 1.22 6.31 -1.67
N ILE A 72 -0.03 6.67 -1.36
CA ILE A 72 -0.70 7.82 -1.98
C ILE A 72 -0.01 9.12 -1.56
N ASP A 73 0.11 9.38 -0.25
CA ASP A 73 0.65 10.63 0.25
C ASP A 73 2.12 10.81 -0.16
N GLY A 74 2.92 9.77 0.02
CA GLY A 74 4.31 9.73 -0.43
C GLY A 74 4.41 9.87 -1.95
N GLY A 75 3.55 9.20 -2.72
CA GLY A 75 3.49 9.32 -4.17
C GLY A 75 3.18 10.74 -4.64
N ILE A 76 2.26 11.44 -3.97
CA ILE A 76 1.93 12.84 -4.25
C ILE A 76 3.12 13.76 -3.90
N ILE A 77 3.70 13.60 -2.72
CA ILE A 77 4.87 14.38 -2.28
C ILE A 77 6.03 14.21 -3.26
N MET A 78 6.35 12.98 -3.63
CA MET A 78 7.44 12.67 -4.56
C MET A 78 7.15 13.17 -5.98
N SER A 79 5.91 13.04 -6.47
CA SER A 79 5.53 13.57 -7.78
C SER A 79 5.78 15.08 -7.87
N ARG A 80 5.43 15.81 -6.81
CA ARG A 80 5.66 17.26 -6.73
C ARG A 80 7.13 17.62 -6.53
N GLY A 81 7.82 16.96 -5.60
CA GLY A 81 9.22 17.24 -5.29
C GLY A 81 10.18 16.94 -6.45
N LEU A 82 9.87 15.92 -7.26
CA LEU A 82 10.67 15.54 -8.41
C LEU A 82 10.21 16.19 -9.73
N GLY A 83 9.06 16.89 -9.74
CA GLY A 83 8.45 17.42 -10.96
C GLY A 83 8.00 16.35 -11.97
N ASP A 84 7.77 15.11 -11.51
CA ASP A 84 7.31 13.99 -12.36
C ASP A 84 5.91 13.53 -11.93
N PRO A 85 4.83 13.97 -12.61
CA PRO A 85 3.45 13.62 -12.25
C PRO A 85 3.13 12.13 -12.38
N ARG A 86 4.00 11.36 -13.05
CA ARG A 86 3.82 9.92 -13.26
C ARG A 86 4.21 9.09 -12.03
N VAL A 87 4.96 9.66 -11.07
CA VAL A 87 5.44 8.92 -9.89
C VAL A 87 4.28 8.31 -9.11
N LEU A 88 3.24 9.09 -8.78
CA LEU A 88 2.07 8.62 -8.04
C LEU A 88 1.42 7.41 -8.71
N GLY A 89 1.16 7.49 -10.02
CA GLY A 89 0.57 6.40 -10.78
C GLY A 89 1.41 5.12 -10.73
N ARG A 90 2.74 5.24 -10.84
CA ARG A 90 3.66 4.10 -10.72
C ARG A 90 3.60 3.47 -9.33
N GLN A 91 3.53 4.27 -8.27
CA GLN A 91 3.45 3.75 -6.90
C GLN A 91 2.12 3.03 -6.62
N ILE A 92 1.00 3.56 -7.13
CA ILE A 92 -0.31 2.89 -7.02
C ILE A 92 -0.28 1.54 -7.75
N LEU A 93 0.30 1.47 -8.95
CA LEU A 93 0.42 0.23 -9.70
C LEU A 93 1.36 -0.78 -9.01
N ALA A 94 2.44 -0.32 -8.37
CA ALA A 94 3.32 -1.16 -7.58
C ALA A 94 2.59 -1.72 -6.34
N PHE A 95 1.85 -0.88 -5.62
CA PHE A 95 1.03 -1.33 -4.49
C PHE A 95 -0.05 -2.34 -4.92
N ARG A 96 -0.68 -2.14 -6.08
CA ARG A 96 -1.60 -3.13 -6.65
C ARG A 96 -0.93 -4.50 -6.81
N SER A 97 0.34 -4.54 -7.22
CA SER A 97 1.09 -5.81 -7.32
C SER A 97 1.34 -6.43 -5.95
N VAL A 98 1.62 -5.63 -4.91
CA VAL A 98 1.72 -6.10 -3.52
C VAL A 98 0.42 -6.75 -3.05
N VAL A 99 -0.72 -6.08 -3.26
CA VAL A 99 -2.05 -6.64 -2.93
C VAL A 99 -2.29 -7.95 -3.67
N LYS A 100 -2.00 -8.02 -4.97
CA LYS A 100 -2.14 -9.25 -5.74
C LYS A 100 -1.28 -10.40 -5.19
N MET A 101 -0.04 -10.12 -4.77
CA MET A 101 0.83 -11.13 -4.17
C MET A 101 0.33 -11.59 -2.80
N LEU A 102 -0.18 -10.66 -1.99
CA LEU A 102 -0.75 -10.96 -0.67
C LEU A 102 -1.93 -11.92 -0.76
N PHE A 103 -2.77 -11.78 -1.79
CA PHE A 103 -3.95 -12.63 -2.01
C PHE A 103 -3.75 -13.70 -3.09
N ALA A 104 -2.53 -13.87 -3.60
CA ALA A 104 -2.24 -14.90 -4.58
C ALA A 104 -2.39 -16.28 -3.94
N PRO A 105 -3.01 -17.26 -4.62
CA PRO A 105 -3.08 -18.63 -4.16
C PRO A 105 -1.71 -19.14 -3.72
N ALA A 106 -1.67 -19.99 -2.69
CA ALA A 106 -0.45 -20.71 -2.36
C ALA A 106 0.00 -21.47 -3.63
N ALA A 107 1.26 -21.29 -4.02
CA ALA A 107 1.81 -22.09 -5.10
C ALA A 107 1.62 -23.56 -4.72
N PRO A 108 1.10 -24.43 -5.61
CA PRO A 108 1.04 -25.84 -5.32
C PRO A 108 2.44 -26.30 -4.93
N ASN A 109 2.54 -27.03 -3.83
CA ASN A 109 3.80 -27.52 -3.30
C ASN A 109 4.35 -28.53 -4.32
N ILE A 110 5.07 -28.06 -5.33
CA ILE A 110 5.76 -28.94 -6.28
C ILE A 110 6.88 -29.56 -5.47
N MET A 111 6.65 -30.79 -5.03
CA MET A 111 7.64 -31.64 -4.40
C MET A 111 8.82 -31.75 -5.37
N LEU A 112 9.85 -30.95 -5.14
CA LEU A 112 11.12 -31.06 -5.85
C LEU A 112 11.62 -32.49 -5.63
N PRO A 113 12.00 -33.24 -6.69
CA PRO A 113 12.55 -34.57 -6.53
C PRO A 113 13.75 -34.51 -5.59
N THR A 114 13.69 -35.22 -4.46
CA THR A 114 14.85 -35.43 -3.61
C THR A 114 15.93 -36.10 -4.45
N ALA A 115 17.12 -35.51 -4.47
CA ALA A 115 18.25 -36.02 -5.25
C ALA A 115 18.45 -37.53 -5.03
N PRO A 116 18.77 -38.31 -6.07
CA PRO A 116 18.99 -39.74 -5.92
C PRO A 116 20.17 -39.98 -4.96
N THR A 117 19.94 -40.82 -3.95
CA THR A 117 20.98 -41.30 -3.04
C THR A 117 22.06 -41.99 -3.89
N ALA A 118 23.26 -41.43 -3.89
CA ALA A 118 24.41 -42.04 -4.54
C ALA A 118 24.61 -43.45 -3.95
N ILE A 119 24.39 -44.47 -4.78
CA ILE A 119 24.75 -45.84 -4.45
C ILE A 119 26.29 -45.86 -4.41
N ALA A 120 26.85 -46.09 -3.23
CA ALA A 120 28.27 -46.32 -3.06
C ALA A 120 28.64 -47.59 -3.84
N ALA A 121 29.50 -47.45 -4.85
CA ALA A 121 30.14 -48.58 -5.51
C ALA A 121 31.41 -48.94 -4.74
N GLU A 122 31.49 -50.20 -4.30
CA GLU A 122 32.72 -50.91 -3.94
C GLU A 122 33.65 -51.08 -5.14
#